data_AF-A0A1H9KW34-F1
#
_entry.id   AF-A0A1H9KW34-F1
#
_cell.length_a   1.000
_cell.length_b   1.000
_cell.length_c   1.000
_cell.angle_alpha   90.00
_cell.angle_beta   90.00
_cell.angle_gamma   90.00
#
_symmetry.space_group_name_H-M   'P 1'
#
loop_
_entity.id
_entity.type
_entity.pdbx_description
1 polymer ?
#
loop_
_entity_poly.entity_id
_entity_poly.type
_entity_poly.pdbx_seq_one_letter_code
_entity_poly.pdbx_strand_id
1 'polypeptide(L)' 'MNVPATATATATAVTDVVRVEKGHASDEELAAVTALLMARAAAHQAAGPAASRPRRSTAPWRRLERTSGFRAPHSWQG' A
#
# COMPACT_ATOMS: atom_id res chain seq x y z
N MET A 1 -38.87 26.00 0.38
CA MET A 1 -37.97 25.59 1.48
C MET A 1 -37.42 24.22 1.10
N ASN A 2 -36.27 24.17 0.42
CA ASN A 2 -35.73 22.93 -0.13
C ASN A 2 -34.62 22.43 0.80
N VAL A 3 -34.84 21.29 1.44
CA VAL A 3 -33.84 20.63 2.31
C VAL A 3 -32.98 19.75 1.40
N PRO A 4 -31.65 19.86 1.36
CA PRO A 4 -30.86 18.87 0.65
C PRO A 4 -30.95 17.54 1.40
N ALA A 5 -31.36 16.49 0.70
CA ALA A 5 -31.27 15.12 1.20
C ALA A 5 -29.81 14.83 1.56
N THR A 6 -29.56 14.44 2.81
CA THR A 6 -28.31 13.81 3.23
C THR A 6 -28.17 12.53 2.41
N ALA A 7 -27.29 12.56 1.41
CA ALA A 7 -26.87 11.35 0.73
C ALA A 7 -26.06 10.51 1.73
N THR A 8 -26.74 9.63 2.45
CA THR A 8 -26.11 8.49 3.12
C THR A 8 -25.58 7.58 2.02
N ALA A 9 -24.35 7.85 1.57
CA ALA A 9 -23.65 6.95 0.68
C ALA A 9 -23.30 5.69 1.49
N THR A 10 -24.18 4.69 1.44
CA THR A 10 -23.90 3.33 1.90
C THR A 10 -22.82 2.76 0.99
N ALA A 11 -21.55 2.99 1.33
CA ALA A 11 -20.40 2.45 0.64
C ALA A 11 -20.25 0.96 0.98
N THR A 12 -21.12 0.12 0.40
CA THR A 12 -20.98 -1.33 0.43
C THR A 12 -20.67 -1.83 -0.98
N ALA A 13 -19.45 -1.58 -1.44
CA ALA A 13 -18.87 -2.25 -2.60
C ALA A 13 -17.35 -2.10 -2.65
N VAL A 14 -16.65 -2.43 -1.56
CA VAL A 14 -15.27 -2.93 -1.66
C VAL A 14 -15.16 -4.09 -0.70
N THR A 15 -15.72 -5.23 -1.10
CA THR A 15 -15.50 -6.48 -0.37
C THR A 15 -14.02 -6.84 -0.57
N ASP A 16 -13.23 -6.45 0.42
CA ASP A 16 -11.81 -6.74 0.62
C ASP A 16 -10.79 -5.85 -0.14
N VAL A 17 -10.54 -4.63 0.38
CA VAL A 17 -9.45 -3.76 -0.08
C VAL A 17 -8.07 -4.39 0.16
N VAL A 18 -7.94 -5.21 1.21
CA VAL A 18 -6.67 -5.83 1.64
C VAL A 18 -6.96 -7.24 2.13
N ARG A 19 -6.38 -8.24 1.46
CA ARG A 19 -6.52 -9.65 1.84
C ARG A 19 -5.35 -10.14 2.68
N VAL A 20 -5.64 -10.95 3.69
CA VAL A 20 -4.63 -11.67 4.49
C VAL A 20 -4.39 -13.05 3.89
N GLU A 21 -3.17 -13.31 3.38
CA GLU A 21 -2.83 -14.61 2.78
C GLU A 21 -2.35 -15.65 3.80
N LYS A 22 -1.75 -15.21 4.90
CA LYS A 22 -1.23 -16.08 5.98
C LYS A 22 -1.36 -15.39 7.33
N GLY A 23 -1.64 -16.16 8.37
CA GLY A 23 -1.83 -15.64 9.73
C GLY A 23 -3.20 -14.99 9.92
N HIS A 24 -3.32 -14.17 10.95
CA HIS A 24 -4.52 -13.38 11.25
C HIS A 24 -4.09 -11.95 11.57
N ALA A 25 -4.90 -10.97 11.19
CA ALA A 25 -4.70 -9.57 11.52
C ALA A 25 -5.91 -9.11 12.33
N SER A 26 -5.69 -8.28 13.35
CA SER A 26 -6.80 -7.66 14.05
C SER A 26 -7.46 -6.59 13.19
N ASP A 27 -8.68 -6.20 13.55
CA ASP A 27 -9.41 -5.12 12.86
C ASP A 27 -8.62 -3.81 12.91
N GLU A 28 -7.92 -3.53 14.01
CA GLU A 28 -7.06 -2.35 14.17
C GLU A 28 -5.85 -2.40 13.23
N GLU A 29 -5.24 -3.57 13.05
CA GLU A 29 -4.11 -3.75 12.13
C GLU A 29 -4.54 -3.56 10.67
N LEU A 30 -5.70 -4.11 10.28
CA LEU A 30 -6.29 -3.90 8.96
C LEU A 30 -6.64 -2.42 8.71
N ALA A 31 -7.21 -1.75 9.71
CA ALA A 31 -7.52 -0.33 9.66
C ALA A 31 -6.24 0.51 9.50
N ALA A 32 -5.18 0.19 10.24
CA ALA A 32 -3.90 0.88 10.17
C ALA A 32 -3.24 0.75 8.78
N VAL A 33 -3.23 -0.46 8.22
CA VAL A 33 -2.69 -0.71 6.87
C VAL A 33 -3.50 0.05 5.81
N THR A 34 -4.82 0.01 5.90
CA THR A 34 -5.71 0.73 4.98
C THR A 34 -5.49 2.24 5.07
N ALA A 35 -5.43 2.80 6.28
CA ALA A 35 -5.16 4.22 6.51
C ALA A 35 -3.80 4.65 5.94
N LEU A 36 -2.76 3.81 6.11
CA LEU A 36 -1.44 4.06 5.56
C LEU A 36 -1.47 4.09 4.02
N LEU A 37 -2.16 3.14 3.38
CA LEU A 37 -2.29 3.10 1.92
C LEU A 37 -3.01 4.35 1.38
N MET A 38 -4.09 4.75 2.04
CA MET A 38 -4.83 5.98 1.69
C MET A 38 -3.98 7.23 1.85
N ALA A 39 -3.22 7.34 2.95
CA ALA A 39 -2.31 8.46 3.17
C ALA A 39 -1.22 8.56 2.09
N ARG A 40 -0.65 7.42 1.67
CA ARG A 40 0.33 7.39 0.58
C ARG A 40 -0.28 7.75 -0.76
N ALA A 41 -1.48 7.26 -1.05
CA ALA A 41 -2.21 7.65 -2.26
C ALA A 41 -2.44 9.17 -2.27
N ALA A 42 -2.96 9.74 -1.19
CA ALA A 42 -3.19 11.19 -1.06
C ALA A 42 -1.89 12.00 -1.23
N ALA A 43 -0.79 11.57 -0.60
CA ALA A 43 0.52 12.22 -0.75
C ALA A 43 1.03 12.18 -2.21
N HIS A 44 0.81 11.08 -2.91
CA HIS A 44 1.17 10.95 -4.32
C HIS A 44 0.34 11.88 -5.22
N GLN A 45 -0.96 12.03 -4.93
CA GLN A 45 -1.83 12.96 -5.65
C GLN A 45 -1.39 14.42 -5.40
N ALA A 46 -1.01 14.77 -4.17
CA ALA A 46 -0.60 16.13 -3.80
C ALA A 46 0.76 16.54 -4.40
N ALA A 47 1.68 15.58 -4.61
CA ALA A 47 3.01 15.86 -5.14
C ALA A 47 3.02 16.24 -6.64
N GLY A 48 1.92 16.01 -7.37
CA GLY A 48 1.78 16.37 -8.78
C GLY A 48 2.65 15.53 -9.75
N PRO A 49 2.38 15.60 -11.06
CA PRO A 49 3.04 14.76 -12.08
C PRO A 49 4.56 15.02 -12.22
N ALA A 50 5.06 16.18 -11.78
CA ALA A 50 6.49 16.51 -11.81
C ALA A 50 7.31 15.83 -10.69
N ALA A 51 6.68 15.44 -9.58
CA ALA A 51 7.32 14.64 -8.52
C ALA A 51 7.34 13.13 -8.85
N SER A 52 6.64 12.71 -9.91
CA SER A 52 6.80 11.39 -10.53
C SER A 52 8.11 11.32 -11.34
N ARG A 53 9.23 11.76 -10.75
CA ARG A 53 10.56 11.41 -11.27
C ARG A 53 10.60 9.89 -11.40
N PRO A 54 11.09 9.32 -12.53
CA PRO A 54 10.81 7.95 -12.89
C PRO A 54 11.06 7.05 -11.69
N ARG A 55 10.00 6.35 -11.28
CA ARG A 55 10.08 5.16 -10.46
C ARG A 55 11.21 4.34 -11.08
N ARG A 56 12.42 4.38 -10.51
CA ARG A 56 13.30 3.22 -10.53
C ARG A 56 12.63 2.19 -9.63
N SER A 57 11.50 1.69 -10.13
CA SER A 57 10.72 0.57 -9.61
C SER A 57 11.00 -0.64 -10.50
N THR A 58 12.22 -0.75 -11.02
CA THR A 58 12.82 -2.06 -10.95
C THR A 58 13.32 -2.13 -9.51
N ALA A 59 12.70 -2.95 -8.66
CA ALA A 59 13.49 -3.59 -7.62
C ALA A 59 14.81 -3.98 -8.31
N PRO A 60 15.99 -3.57 -7.85
CA PRO A 60 17.21 -4.11 -8.41
C PRO A 60 17.13 -5.56 -7.99
N TRP A 61 16.55 -6.40 -8.85
CA TRP A 61 16.70 -7.84 -8.81
C TRP A 61 18.20 -8.00 -8.88
N ARG A 62 18.81 -8.07 -7.69
CA ARG A 62 20.25 -7.99 -7.56
C ARG A 62 20.74 -9.18 -8.36
N ARG A 63 21.69 -8.92 -9.24
CA ARG A 63 22.37 -9.99 -9.96
C ARG A 63 22.98 -10.87 -8.88
N LEU A 64 22.37 -12.03 -8.64
CA LEU A 64 22.79 -12.96 -7.59
C LEU A 64 24.23 -13.38 -7.86
N GLU A 65 24.65 -13.43 -9.14
CA GLU A 65 26.04 -13.67 -9.53
C GLU A 65 27.06 -12.61 -9.06
N ARG A 66 26.61 -11.42 -8.63
CA ARG A 66 27.47 -10.34 -8.08
C ARG A 66 27.36 -10.20 -6.55
N THR A 67 26.57 -11.04 -5.90
CA THR A 67 26.40 -11.06 -4.44
C THR A 67 27.26 -12.18 -3.87
N SER A 68 28.03 -11.93 -2.81
CA SER A 68 28.78 -12.99 -2.13
C SER A 68 27.83 -14.11 -1.72
N GLY A 69 28.12 -15.36 -2.10
CA GLY A 69 27.17 -16.49 -2.14
C GLY A 69 26.61 -16.98 -0.80
N PHE A 70 26.72 -16.21 0.27
CA PHE A 70 26.11 -16.55 1.55
C PHE A 70 25.34 -15.35 2.13
N ARG A 71 24.02 -15.57 2.31
CA ARG A 71 23.11 -14.66 2.99
C ARG A 71 22.47 -15.43 4.13
N ALA A 72 22.44 -14.83 5.32
CA ALA A 72 21.91 -15.50 6.49
C ALA A 72 20.41 -15.84 6.29
N PRO A 73 19.95 -17.05 6.64
CA PRO A 73 18.56 -17.51 6.40
C PRO A 73 17.48 -16.61 7.00
N HIS A 74 17.81 -15.85 8.03
CA HIS A 74 16.91 -14.98 8.79
C HIS A 74 16.90 -13.53 8.32
N SER A 75 17.61 -13.20 7.23
CA SER A 75 17.60 -11.85 6.68
C SER A 75 16.45 -11.67 5.70
N TRP A 76 15.68 -10.61 5.88
CA TRP A 76 14.54 -10.22 5.04
C TRP A 76 14.84 -8.97 4.18
N GLN A 77 15.96 -8.30 4.43
CA GLN A 77 16.46 -7.17 3.64
C GLN A 77 17.63 -7.61 2.76
N GLY A 78 17.41 -7.66 1.44
CA GLY A 78 18.40 -8.02 0.43
C GLY A 78 19.09 -6.81 -0.18
#